data_AF-A0A2V9WHA3-F1
#
_entry.id   AF-A0A2V9WHA3-F1
#
_cell.length_a   1.000
_cell.length_b   1.000
_cell.length_c   1.000
_cell.angle_alpha   90.00
_cell.angle_beta   90.00
_cell.angle_gamma   90.00
#
_symmetry.space_group_name_H-M   'P 1'
#
loop_
_entity.id
_entity.type
_entity.pdbx_description
1 polymer ?
#
loop_
_entity_poly.entity_id
_entity_poly.type
_entity_poly.pdbx_seq_one_letter_code
_entity_poly.pdbx_strand_id
1 'polypeptide(L)'
;MRPLLFAVCVVFMFALSGPGAQTPAWQPSPGHTQMPIWPGVVPDAQPVAGPEYAETSGKDFLPGGRPAVGVSNVTRPTITVYSPQGKNTGAAVVVFPGGGYQVLAIDLEGTEVCDWLTPKGITCVLLKYRVTDVGPYPKSGPYPESPMALEDAQRAMGLVRFHAAEWDIDPHKIGALGFSAGGHLVAAISTHYAKR
;
A
#
# COMPACT_ATOMS: atom_id res chain seq x y z
N MET A 1 -21.63 -21.47 -71.67
CA MET A 1 -22.13 -20.46 -70.71
C MET A 1 -21.89 -20.98 -69.31
N ARG A 2 -20.88 -20.45 -68.60
CA ARG A 2 -20.54 -20.77 -67.20
C ARG A 2 -20.75 -19.49 -66.39
N PRO A 3 -21.50 -19.50 -65.28
CA PRO A 3 -21.76 -18.28 -64.52
C PRO A 3 -20.56 -17.93 -63.63
N LEU A 4 -20.13 -16.67 -63.66
CA LEU A 4 -19.21 -16.12 -62.67
C LEU A 4 -19.99 -15.83 -61.37
N LEU A 5 -19.60 -16.48 -60.27
CA LEU A 5 -20.02 -16.11 -58.92
C LEU A 5 -19.14 -14.95 -58.43
N PHE A 6 -19.72 -13.77 -58.27
CA PHE A 6 -19.12 -12.66 -57.55
C PHE A 6 -19.25 -12.92 -56.04
N ALA A 7 -18.12 -13.15 -55.36
CA ALA A 7 -18.06 -13.18 -53.91
C ALA A 7 -17.97 -11.74 -53.38
N VAL A 8 -19.03 -11.29 -52.69
CA VAL A 8 -19.04 -10.02 -51.97
C VAL A 8 -18.40 -10.24 -50.60
N CYS A 9 -17.16 -9.77 -50.42
CA CYS A 9 -16.52 -9.71 -49.11
C CYS A 9 -17.12 -8.56 -48.29
N VAL A 10 -17.97 -8.89 -47.32
CA VAL A 10 -18.42 -7.95 -46.29
C VAL A 10 -17.32 -7.85 -45.24
N VAL A 11 -16.58 -6.74 -45.23
CA VAL A 11 -15.61 -6.42 -44.19
C VAL A 11 -16.36 -5.85 -42.99
N PHE A 12 -16.52 -6.63 -41.93
CA PHE A 12 -16.95 -6.12 -40.62
C PHE A 12 -15.79 -5.34 -40.00
N MET A 13 -15.88 -4.01 -40.02
CA MET A 13 -15.05 -3.16 -39.16
C MET A 13 -15.51 -3.35 -37.71
N PHE A 14 -14.80 -4.17 -36.95
CA PHE A 14 -14.88 -4.14 -35.50
C PHE A 14 -14.20 -2.86 -35.01
N ALA A 15 -15.00 -1.92 -34.49
CA ALA A 15 -14.49 -0.83 -33.70
C ALA A 15 -13.82 -1.44 -32.44
N LEU A 16 -12.49 -1.46 -32.42
CA LEU A 16 -11.71 -1.76 -31.23
C LEU A 16 -11.90 -0.60 -30.26
N SER A 17 -12.88 -0.71 -29.37
CA SER A 17 -12.87 0.01 -28.11
C SER A 17 -11.61 -0.45 -27.36
N GLY A 18 -10.60 0.43 -27.31
CA GLY A 18 -9.37 0.16 -26.57
C GLY A 18 -9.70 -0.13 -25.10
N PRO A 19 -8.97 -1.06 -24.45
CA PRO A 19 -9.11 -1.24 -23.01
C PRO A 19 -8.76 0.10 -22.35
N GLY A 20 -9.68 0.63 -21.53
CA GLY A 20 -9.38 1.78 -20.68
C GLY A 20 -8.11 1.47 -19.88
N ALA A 21 -7.15 2.38 -19.89
CA ALA A 21 -5.88 2.20 -19.20
C ALA A 21 -6.16 1.94 -17.71
N GLN A 22 -5.92 0.70 -17.27
CA GLN A 22 -5.98 0.37 -15.84
C GLN A 22 -4.81 1.08 -15.16
N THR A 23 -5.09 1.91 -14.17
CA THR A 23 -4.06 2.52 -13.33
C THR A 23 -3.31 1.40 -12.61
N PRO A 24 -1.99 1.29 -12.78
CA PRO A 24 -1.24 0.20 -12.18
C PRO A 24 -1.24 0.30 -10.66
N ALA A 25 -1.09 -0.85 -10.00
CA ALA A 25 -0.83 -0.93 -8.56
C ALA A 25 0.39 -0.06 -8.20
N TRP A 26 0.35 0.57 -7.03
CA TRP A 26 1.42 1.47 -6.62
C TRP A 26 2.73 0.70 -6.38
N GLN A 27 3.83 1.27 -6.86
CA GLN A 27 5.20 0.80 -6.64
C GLN A 27 6.04 1.94 -6.06
N PRO A 28 7.00 1.65 -5.15
CA PRO A 28 7.92 2.67 -4.68
C PRO A 28 8.85 3.15 -5.80
N SER A 29 9.50 4.29 -5.58
CA SER A 29 10.57 4.76 -6.47
C SER A 29 11.70 3.73 -6.61
N PRO A 30 12.46 3.76 -7.71
CA PRO A 30 13.60 2.86 -7.91
C PRO A 30 14.60 2.95 -6.75
N GLY A 31 15.21 1.81 -6.41
CA GLY A 31 16.23 1.72 -5.34
C GLY A 31 15.69 1.32 -3.96
N HIS A 32 14.39 1.16 -3.81
CA HIS A 32 13.78 0.62 -2.58
C HIS A 32 13.38 -0.84 -2.74
N THR A 33 13.52 -1.60 -1.66
CA THR A 33 13.08 -3.00 -1.63
C THR A 33 11.67 -3.07 -1.09
N GLN A 34 10.73 -3.52 -1.92
CA GLN A 34 9.37 -3.86 -1.50
C GLN A 34 9.23 -5.37 -1.35
N MET A 35 8.61 -5.82 -0.27
CA MET A 35 8.34 -7.24 -0.02
C MET A 35 6.94 -7.46 0.58
N PRO A 36 6.25 -8.57 0.23
CA PRO A 36 5.02 -8.96 0.88
C PRO A 36 5.26 -9.31 2.35
N ILE A 37 4.32 -8.96 3.24
CA ILE A 37 4.48 -9.25 4.68
C ILE A 37 3.97 -10.65 5.07
N TRP A 38 3.10 -11.25 4.24
CA TRP A 38 2.60 -12.59 4.41
C TRP A 38 3.27 -13.53 3.40
N PRO A 39 3.76 -14.71 3.81
CA PRO A 39 4.45 -15.65 2.91
C PRO A 39 3.50 -16.34 1.91
N GLY A 40 2.20 -16.14 2.05
CA GLY A 40 1.16 -16.75 1.22
C GLY A 40 -0.15 -15.98 1.34
N VAL A 41 -1.26 -16.71 1.45
CA VAL A 41 -2.59 -16.11 1.65
C VAL A 41 -2.62 -15.33 2.96
N VAL A 42 -3.18 -14.11 2.90
CA VAL A 42 -3.34 -13.24 4.07
C VAL A 42 -4.39 -13.83 5.03
N PRO A 43 -4.31 -13.55 6.35
CA PRO A 43 -5.36 -13.96 7.30
C PRO A 43 -6.73 -13.41 6.88
N ASP A 44 -7.79 -14.19 7.04
CA ASP A 44 -9.16 -13.78 6.75
C ASP A 44 -9.36 -13.14 5.37
N ALA A 45 -8.63 -13.64 4.35
CA ALA A 45 -8.69 -13.13 2.98
C ALA A 45 -10.14 -13.08 2.47
N GLN A 46 -10.58 -11.89 2.04
CA GLN A 46 -11.91 -11.65 1.49
C GLN A 46 -11.84 -11.40 -0.02
N PRO A 47 -12.89 -11.76 -0.78
CA PRO A 47 -13.02 -11.33 -2.17
C PRO A 47 -13.12 -9.81 -2.26
N VAL A 48 -12.33 -9.19 -3.14
CA VAL A 48 -12.37 -7.76 -3.44
C VAL A 48 -12.68 -7.56 -4.91
N ALA A 49 -13.54 -6.59 -5.21
CA ALA A 49 -13.88 -6.24 -6.57
C ALA A 49 -12.75 -5.43 -7.23
N GLY A 50 -12.10 -6.03 -8.22
CA GLY A 50 -11.07 -5.38 -9.04
C GLY A 50 -9.66 -5.43 -8.44
N PRO A 51 -8.65 -4.99 -9.21
CA PRO A 51 -7.27 -4.97 -8.77
C PRO A 51 -7.00 -3.82 -7.78
N GLU A 52 -5.85 -3.89 -7.11
CA GLU A 52 -5.22 -2.72 -6.47
C GLU A 52 -4.94 -1.67 -7.54
N TYR A 53 -5.18 -0.40 -7.22
CA TYR A 53 -4.89 0.73 -8.11
C TYR A 53 -4.43 1.95 -7.32
N ALA A 54 -3.71 2.84 -8.00
CA ALA A 54 -3.25 4.11 -7.48
C ALA A 54 -3.83 5.27 -8.28
N GLU A 55 -4.28 6.31 -7.58
CA GLU A 55 -4.86 7.50 -8.19
C GLU A 55 -4.29 8.77 -7.56
N THR A 56 -3.89 9.72 -8.39
CA THR A 56 -3.51 11.06 -7.93
C THR A 56 -4.76 11.92 -7.77
N SER A 57 -4.87 12.61 -6.63
CA SER A 57 -6.01 13.47 -6.34
C SER A 57 -6.12 14.63 -7.34
N GLY A 58 -7.36 14.93 -7.71
CA GLY A 58 -7.68 16.02 -8.64
C GLY A 58 -7.59 17.40 -7.99
N LYS A 59 -7.78 18.44 -8.80
CA LYS A 59 -7.75 19.85 -8.34
C LYS A 59 -8.80 20.17 -7.28
N ASP A 60 -9.89 19.40 -7.22
CA ASP A 60 -10.98 19.59 -6.28
C ASP A 60 -10.69 18.97 -4.89
N PHE A 61 -9.62 18.18 -4.77
CA PHE A 61 -9.18 17.59 -3.50
C PHE A 61 -7.65 17.61 -3.41
N LEU A 62 -7.12 18.61 -2.71
CA LEU A 62 -5.69 18.85 -2.52
C LEU A 62 -5.33 18.76 -1.03
N PRO A 63 -5.23 17.54 -0.47
CA PRO A 63 -4.80 17.38 0.91
C PRO A 63 -3.39 17.95 1.10
N GLY A 64 -3.18 18.77 2.13
CA GLY A 64 -1.90 19.48 2.31
C GLY A 64 -1.60 20.52 1.23
N GLY A 65 -2.59 20.94 0.42
CA GLY A 65 -2.45 21.99 -0.59
C GLY A 65 -1.84 21.52 -1.92
N ARG A 66 -1.65 20.21 -2.11
CA ARG A 66 -1.08 19.62 -3.34
C ARG A 66 -1.77 18.30 -3.70
N PRO A 67 -1.59 17.81 -4.94
CA PRO A 67 -2.05 16.47 -5.30
C PRO A 67 -1.35 15.42 -4.44
N ALA A 68 -2.08 14.38 -4.05
CA ALA A 68 -1.58 13.22 -3.32
C ALA A 68 -2.04 11.92 -4.01
N VAL A 69 -1.24 10.87 -3.89
CA VAL A 69 -1.53 9.54 -4.42
C VAL A 69 -2.24 8.70 -3.36
N GLY A 70 -3.48 8.31 -3.68
CA GLY A 70 -4.24 7.31 -2.94
C GLY A 70 -4.02 5.91 -3.52
N VAL A 71 -3.86 4.89 -2.67
CA VAL A 71 -3.84 3.48 -3.08
C VAL A 71 -5.03 2.76 -2.48
N SER A 72 -5.83 2.14 -3.34
CA SER A 72 -7.08 1.46 -2.98
C SER A 72 -7.01 -0.02 -3.34
N ASN A 73 -7.91 -0.83 -2.78
CA ASN A 73 -8.00 -2.27 -3.04
C ASN A 73 -6.73 -3.06 -2.72
N VAL A 74 -6.00 -2.64 -1.70
CA VAL A 74 -4.82 -3.35 -1.23
C VAL A 74 -5.27 -4.65 -0.57
N THR A 75 -5.06 -5.76 -1.25
CA THR A 75 -5.33 -7.13 -0.74
C THR A 75 -4.05 -7.89 -0.40
N ARG A 76 -2.92 -7.47 -0.98
CA ARG A 76 -1.59 -8.02 -0.73
C ARG A 76 -0.71 -6.96 -0.06
N PRO A 77 -0.66 -6.94 1.28
CA PRO A 77 0.07 -5.92 2.00
C PRO A 77 1.58 -6.12 1.85
N THR A 78 2.29 -5.02 1.76
CA THR A 78 3.75 -4.99 1.58
C THR A 78 4.40 -4.02 2.56
N ILE A 79 5.66 -4.29 2.90
CA ILE A 79 6.55 -3.25 3.43
C ILE A 79 7.51 -2.82 2.32
N THR A 80 7.82 -1.53 2.28
CA THR A 80 8.92 -0.99 1.49
C THR A 80 9.97 -0.42 2.44
N VAL A 81 11.22 -0.86 2.31
CA VAL A 81 12.34 -0.38 3.12
C VAL A 81 13.06 0.75 2.40
N TYR A 82 13.16 1.89 3.08
CA TYR A 82 13.91 3.07 2.67
C TYR A 82 15.12 3.21 3.60
N SER A 83 16.28 2.86 3.07
CA SER A 83 17.55 2.92 3.81
C SER A 83 17.94 4.36 4.14
N PRO A 84 18.65 4.60 5.26
CA PRO A 84 19.13 5.92 5.62
C PRO A 84 20.12 6.45 4.58
N GLN A 85 20.14 7.77 4.40
CA GLN A 85 21.10 8.45 3.54
C GLN A 85 22.29 8.92 4.39
N GLY A 86 23.50 8.48 4.06
CA GLY A 86 24.71 8.84 4.79
C GLY A 86 24.86 8.06 6.10
N LYS A 87 24.86 8.75 7.25
CA LYS A 87 25.07 8.11 8.55
C LYS A 87 23.86 7.26 8.92
N ASN A 88 24.06 6.00 9.31
CA ASN A 88 23.02 5.19 9.94
C ASN A 88 23.01 5.40 11.47
N THR A 89 21.84 5.68 12.04
CA THR A 89 21.65 5.82 13.50
C THR A 89 21.31 4.50 14.20
N GLY A 90 21.01 3.45 13.42
CA GLY A 90 20.42 2.20 13.87
C GLY A 90 18.94 2.31 14.23
N ALA A 91 18.32 3.49 14.12
CA ALA A 91 16.90 3.64 14.39
C ALA A 91 16.06 3.34 13.15
N ALA A 92 14.88 2.75 13.36
CA ALA A 92 13.88 2.56 12.32
C ALA A 92 12.51 3.09 12.76
N VAL A 93 11.73 3.57 11.78
CA VAL A 93 10.33 3.96 11.99
C VAL A 93 9.45 3.24 10.99
N VAL A 94 8.46 2.50 11.48
CA VAL A 94 7.41 1.94 10.63
C VAL A 94 6.33 2.99 10.42
N VAL A 95 6.10 3.35 9.16
CA VAL A 95 5.18 4.41 8.74
C VAL A 95 3.87 3.80 8.26
N PHE A 96 2.77 4.30 8.82
CA PHE A 96 1.40 3.88 8.53
C PHE A 96 0.64 5.04 7.88
N PRO A 97 0.40 5.02 6.56
CA PRO A 97 -0.44 6.01 5.89
C PRO A 97 -1.85 6.03 6.47
N GLY A 98 -2.51 7.18 6.47
CA GLY A 98 -3.94 7.30 6.73
C GLY A 98 -4.78 7.03 5.49
N GLY A 99 -5.98 7.62 5.46
CA GLY A 99 -7.00 7.37 4.43
C GLY A 99 -8.21 6.57 4.91
N GLY A 100 -8.53 6.67 6.21
CA GLY A 100 -9.80 6.18 6.76
C GLY A 100 -9.99 4.67 6.73
N TYR A 101 -8.92 3.89 6.55
CA TYR A 101 -8.97 2.46 6.23
C TYR A 101 -9.63 2.12 4.87
N GLN A 102 -9.88 3.11 4.02
CA GLN A 102 -10.51 2.93 2.71
C GLN A 102 -9.51 3.06 1.57
N VAL A 103 -8.56 3.97 1.74
CA VAL A 103 -7.45 4.25 0.84
C VAL A 103 -6.19 4.42 1.69
N LEU A 104 -5.02 4.33 1.08
CA LEU A 104 -3.75 4.73 1.67
C LEU A 104 -3.28 6.02 1.01
N ALA A 105 -3.13 7.10 1.78
CA ALA A 105 -2.46 8.32 1.31
C ALA A 105 -0.94 8.08 1.21
N ILE A 106 -0.52 7.24 0.26
CA ILE A 106 0.75 6.51 0.27
C ILE A 106 1.97 7.41 0.09
N ASP A 107 1.81 8.56 -0.57
CA ASP A 107 2.88 9.54 -0.72
C ASP A 107 2.89 10.53 0.45
N LEU A 108 1.85 11.34 0.59
CA LEU A 108 1.72 12.44 1.55
C LEU A 108 1.94 12.00 3.00
N GLU A 109 1.40 10.84 3.37
CA GLU A 109 1.48 10.28 4.72
C GLU A 109 2.38 9.03 4.78
N GLY A 110 3.10 8.75 3.69
CA GLY A 110 3.97 7.59 3.52
C GLY A 110 5.35 7.96 3.00
N THR A 111 5.57 7.96 1.68
CA THR A 111 6.90 8.16 1.10
C THR A 111 7.54 9.48 1.51
N GLU A 112 6.77 10.55 1.65
CA GLU A 112 7.31 11.85 2.07
C GLU A 112 7.81 11.85 3.51
N VAL A 113 7.18 11.04 4.36
CA VAL A 113 7.66 10.79 5.71
C VAL A 113 8.99 10.04 5.65
N CYS A 114 9.11 9.06 4.74
CA CYS A 114 10.38 8.39 4.50
C CYS A 114 11.46 9.33 3.96
N ASP A 115 11.12 10.24 3.04
CA ASP A 115 12.04 11.26 2.52
C ASP A 115 12.47 12.25 3.61
N TRP A 116 11.61 12.48 4.61
CA TRP A 116 11.97 13.28 5.78
C TRP A 116 12.86 12.54 6.78
N LEU A 117 12.66 11.23 6.97
CA LEU A 117 13.40 10.40 7.93
C LEU A 117 14.79 10.00 7.43
N THR A 118 14.90 9.57 6.18
CA THR A 118 16.12 8.93 5.66
C THR A 118 17.36 9.85 5.67
N PRO A 119 17.29 11.16 5.37
CA PRO A 119 18.45 12.06 5.48
C PRO A 119 18.91 12.31 6.92
N LYS A 120 18.09 11.95 7.92
CA LYS A 120 18.45 12.02 9.35
C LYS A 120 19.10 10.73 9.84
N GLY A 121 19.35 9.78 8.95
CA GLY A 121 19.97 8.51 9.28
C GLY A 121 19.02 7.50 9.91
N ILE A 122 17.71 7.65 9.72
CA ILE A 122 16.68 6.75 10.25
C ILE A 122 16.15 5.91 9.10
N THR A 123 16.14 4.58 9.27
CA THR A 123 15.50 3.66 8.31
C THR A 123 13.99 3.87 8.35
N CYS A 124 13.37 4.16 7.21
CA CYS A 124 11.91 4.22 7.12
C CYS A 124 11.38 2.91 6.53
N VAL A 125 10.35 2.35 7.16
CA VAL A 125 9.66 1.15 6.67
C VAL A 125 8.21 1.51 6.42
N LEU A 126 7.84 1.74 5.16
CA LEU A 126 6.48 2.11 4.77
C LEU A 126 5.61 0.86 4.66
N LEU A 127 4.54 0.79 5.46
CA LEU A 127 3.56 -0.29 5.37
C LEU A 127 2.41 0.10 4.42
N LYS A 128 2.26 -0.66 3.33
CA LYS A 128 1.06 -0.70 2.51
C LYS A 128 0.12 -1.78 3.07
N TYR A 129 -0.68 -1.43 4.08
CA TYR A 129 -1.59 -2.38 4.74
C TYR A 129 -2.89 -2.57 3.95
N ARG A 130 -3.62 -3.66 4.24
CA ARG A 130 -4.85 -3.95 3.51
C ARG A 130 -5.92 -2.88 3.73
N VAL A 131 -6.48 -2.41 2.62
CA VAL A 131 -7.66 -1.52 2.55
C VAL A 131 -8.55 -2.00 1.41
N THR A 132 -9.78 -2.38 1.73
CA THR A 132 -10.74 -3.03 0.85
C THR A 132 -12.11 -2.37 1.06
N ASP A 133 -12.35 -1.26 0.35
CA ASP A 133 -13.56 -0.45 0.50
C ASP A 133 -14.69 -0.81 -0.48
N VAL A 134 -14.40 -1.55 -1.57
CA VAL A 134 -15.40 -1.98 -2.56
C VAL A 134 -15.86 -3.42 -2.32
N GLY A 135 -16.88 -3.61 -1.46
CA GLY A 135 -17.59 -4.88 -1.33
C GLY A 135 -18.59 -4.98 -0.15
N PRO A 136 -19.55 -5.93 -0.19
CA PRO A 136 -20.62 -6.05 0.81
C PRO A 136 -20.23 -6.67 2.17
N TYR A 137 -18.97 -7.11 2.40
CA TYR A 137 -18.54 -7.81 3.61
C TYR A 137 -17.05 -7.58 3.95
N PRO A 138 -16.70 -7.68 5.25
CA PRO A 138 -16.62 -6.52 6.13
C PRO A 138 -15.67 -5.43 5.58
N LYS A 139 -16.10 -4.18 5.71
CA LYS A 139 -15.32 -3.02 5.33
C LYS A 139 -14.01 -3.01 6.11
N SER A 140 -12.91 -2.69 5.43
CA SER A 140 -11.72 -2.25 6.14
C SER A 140 -12.09 -1.11 7.10
N GLY A 141 -11.52 -1.15 8.30
CA GLY A 141 -11.96 -0.30 9.38
C GLY A 141 -11.08 -0.42 10.62
N PRO A 142 -11.45 0.27 11.70
CA PRO A 142 -10.73 0.19 12.96
C PRO A 142 -10.94 -1.16 13.67
N TYR A 143 -9.98 -1.54 14.50
CA TYR A 143 -10.15 -2.59 15.50
C TYR A 143 -11.07 -2.11 16.63
N PRO A 144 -11.95 -2.96 17.20
CA PRO A 144 -12.06 -4.42 16.99
C PRO A 144 -12.97 -4.88 15.85
N GLU A 145 -13.70 -3.98 15.18
CA GLU A 145 -14.67 -4.34 14.14
C GLU A 145 -13.99 -4.94 12.89
N SER A 146 -12.75 -4.54 12.62
CA SER A 146 -11.92 -5.09 11.55
C SER A 146 -10.48 -5.34 12.06
N PRO A 147 -10.01 -6.60 12.14
CA PRO A 147 -8.67 -6.92 12.62
C PRO A 147 -7.57 -6.73 11.55
N MET A 148 -7.97 -6.70 10.29
CA MET A 148 -7.11 -6.83 9.10
C MET A 148 -5.89 -5.90 9.10
N ALA A 149 -6.10 -4.59 9.32
CA ALA A 149 -5.03 -3.61 9.33
C ALA A 149 -4.11 -3.77 10.56
N LEU A 150 -4.67 -4.16 11.71
CA LEU A 150 -3.91 -4.41 12.94
C LEU A 150 -3.01 -5.64 12.78
N GLU A 151 -3.51 -6.72 12.19
CA GLU A 151 -2.71 -7.91 11.88
C GLU A 151 -1.52 -7.57 10.98
N ASP A 152 -1.76 -6.79 9.92
CA ASP A 152 -0.73 -6.37 8.98
C ASP A 152 0.34 -5.51 9.69
N ALA A 153 -0.10 -4.58 10.54
CA ALA A 153 0.79 -3.72 11.31
C ALA A 153 1.65 -4.51 12.31
N GLN A 154 1.04 -5.45 13.04
CA GLN A 154 1.76 -6.31 13.97
C GLN A 154 2.74 -7.23 13.24
N ARG A 155 2.34 -7.78 12.09
CA ARG A 155 3.21 -8.59 11.22
C ARG A 155 4.39 -7.78 10.70
N ALA A 156 4.16 -6.55 10.22
CA ALA A 156 5.21 -5.66 9.76
C ALA A 156 6.22 -5.35 10.87
N MET A 157 5.75 -5.01 12.08
CA MET A 157 6.64 -4.80 13.25
C MET A 157 7.47 -6.05 13.58
N GLY A 158 6.88 -7.24 13.43
CA GLY A 158 7.59 -8.51 13.59
C GLY A 158 8.69 -8.72 12.55
N LEU A 159 8.39 -8.43 11.27
CA LEU A 159 9.34 -8.54 10.18
C LEU A 159 10.50 -7.54 10.30
N VAL A 160 10.22 -6.29 10.71
CA VAL A 160 11.28 -5.29 10.94
C VAL A 160 12.24 -5.75 12.04
N ARG A 161 11.72 -6.34 13.12
CA ARG A 161 12.56 -6.94 14.16
C ARG A 161 13.34 -8.15 13.66
N PHE A 162 12.70 -9.00 12.85
CA PHE A 162 13.32 -10.20 12.30
C PHE A 162 14.48 -9.89 11.35
N HIS A 163 14.32 -8.89 10.47
CA HIS A 163 15.33 -8.45 9.52
C HIS A 163 16.25 -7.34 10.07
N ALA A 164 16.18 -7.01 11.36
CA ALA A 164 16.91 -5.87 11.92
C ALA A 164 18.42 -5.91 11.62
N ALA A 165 19.04 -7.09 11.74
CA ALA A 165 20.46 -7.25 11.43
C ALA A 165 20.78 -7.07 9.94
N GLU A 166 19.90 -7.52 9.06
CA GLU A 166 20.05 -7.39 7.59
C GLU A 166 19.96 -5.91 7.16
N TRP A 167 19.13 -5.13 7.83
CA TRP A 167 18.88 -3.73 7.48
C TRP A 167 19.67 -2.73 8.34
N ASP A 168 20.64 -3.21 9.11
CA ASP A 168 21.48 -2.40 10.02
C ASP A 168 20.62 -1.54 10.99
N ILE A 169 19.60 -2.17 11.57
CA ILE A 169 18.68 -1.61 12.55
C ILE A 169 19.00 -2.21 13.92
N ASP A 170 19.04 -1.36 14.94
CA ASP A 170 19.02 -1.79 16.34
C ASP A 170 17.58 -2.23 16.69
N PRO A 171 17.34 -3.51 17.04
CA PRO A 171 16.00 -4.01 17.33
C PRO A 171 15.34 -3.34 18.55
N HIS A 172 16.11 -2.59 19.35
CA HIS A 172 15.62 -1.80 20.47
C HIS A 172 15.31 -0.33 20.11
N LYS A 173 15.51 0.09 18.85
CA LYS A 173 15.24 1.45 18.36
C LYS A 173 14.25 1.46 17.20
N ILE A 174 13.14 0.73 17.36
CA ILE A 174 12.06 0.68 16.37
C ILE A 174 10.86 1.46 16.89
N GLY A 175 10.54 2.57 16.22
CA GLY A 175 9.36 3.38 16.46
C GLY A 175 8.26 3.16 15.42
N ALA A 176 7.11 3.78 15.66
CA ALA A 176 5.95 3.77 14.79
C ALA A 176 5.43 5.20 14.60
N LEU A 177 4.98 5.54 13.39
CA LEU A 177 4.44 6.85 13.06
C LEU A 177 3.29 6.68 12.06
N GLY A 178 2.18 7.35 12.29
CA GLY A 178 1.05 7.31 11.37
C GLY A 178 0.13 8.51 11.50
N PHE A 179 -0.70 8.70 10.49
CA PHE A 179 -1.62 9.84 10.36
C PHE A 179 -3.06 9.34 10.24
N SER A 180 -4.03 10.06 10.83
CA SER A 180 -5.45 9.70 10.73
C SER A 180 -5.71 8.22 11.09
N ALA A 181 -6.24 7.41 10.18
CA ALA A 181 -6.36 5.95 10.34
C ALA A 181 -5.04 5.24 10.64
N GLY A 182 -3.93 5.65 10.03
CA GLY A 182 -2.59 5.17 10.36
C GLY A 182 -2.15 5.58 11.77
N GLY A 183 -2.56 6.77 12.24
CA GLY A 183 -2.33 7.21 13.62
C GLY A 183 -3.14 6.41 14.63
N HIS A 184 -4.40 6.12 14.32
CA HIS A 184 -5.21 5.16 15.08
C HIS A 184 -4.55 3.77 15.11
N LEU A 185 -3.98 3.32 13.98
CA LEU A 185 -3.27 2.05 13.89
C LEU A 185 -2.00 2.02 14.76
N VAL A 186 -1.24 3.12 14.84
CA VAL A 186 -0.12 3.27 15.79
C VAL A 186 -0.59 3.13 17.24
N ALA A 187 -1.71 3.76 17.60
CA ALA A 187 -2.29 3.59 18.93
C ALA A 187 -2.70 2.12 19.18
N ALA A 188 -3.37 1.49 18.21
CA ALA A 188 -3.83 0.11 18.31
C ALA A 188 -2.67 -0.89 18.48
N ILE A 189 -1.58 -0.80 17.70
CA ILE A 189 -0.42 -1.69 17.89
C ILE A 189 0.27 -1.47 19.24
N SER A 190 0.18 -0.26 19.79
CA SER A 190 0.81 0.11 21.06
C SER A 190 -0.01 -0.35 22.28
N THR A 191 -1.32 -0.51 22.14
CA THR A 191 -2.23 -0.92 23.24
C THR A 191 -2.70 -2.37 23.13
N HIS A 192 -2.61 -2.98 21.96
CA HIS A 192 -3.02 -4.37 21.70
C HIS A 192 -1.84 -5.31 21.38
N TYR A 193 -0.59 -4.92 21.70
CA TYR A 193 0.61 -5.71 21.39
C TYR A 193 0.63 -7.14 21.96
N ALA A 194 -0.14 -7.40 23.03
CA ALA A 194 -0.23 -8.71 23.68
C ALA A 194 -1.25 -9.65 23.00
N LYS A 195 -2.14 -9.13 22.14
CA LYS A 195 -3.13 -9.90 21.39
C LYS A 195 -2.65 -10.00 19.94
N ARG A 196 -2.41 -11.22 19.47
CA ARG A 196 -2.01 -11.54 18.10
C ARG A 196 -2.93 -12.61 17.55
#